data_AF-A0A8J2HII6-F1
#
_entry.id   AF-A0A8J2HII6-F1
#
_cell.length_a   1.000
_cell.length_b   1.000
_cell.length_c   1.000
_cell.angle_alpha   90.00
_cell.angle_beta   90.00
_cell.angle_gamma   90.00
#
_symmetry.space_group_name_H-M   'P 1'
#
loop_
_entity.id
_entity.type
_entity.pdbx_description
1 polymer ?
#
loop_
_entity_poly.entity_id
_entity_poly.type
_entity_poly.pdbx_seq_one_letter_code
_entity_poly.pdbx_strand_id
1 'polypeptide(L)'
;MTKFFKSCAMRTAAICLEQERHLLRRRLEEAKGESEARALELQTDVETLRSQLEEQSERARRAEREQATLVSELTAQNIRLADQLREASKSEDQLLTEIKLLRDKCTLRSTTLQDHVSSLEILRDEVQLVSAQRTELERRSLELREERARAVSALEEAEERAAALERLSHEAEHRAKAAEQERGRSGSIQKPPRSLQAEMECEVSGSSMGEQEDIRAEVARACKRLRELNTHLRRGEDDSGLQSDCDESMPVIVTSVETEDYCSGALTELVEETYSLALTGRGAPGELGLAVELHRVTEDLEHTKQQLKQVQDELKRRGEALLDTTSKLSVCEAELRGVREERDRARDDIEDSELNRDEVIAQAYAVRDQAVARKNRAEVELARTRIDVLQVNSQLMEAIQQKIELSQQLEQWQMDMQALIDDHVKSKLTPPSAHIGNGNSNESTEVTAPVRKKRSTGSSKKMFGYSIFYVEYSMSPSR
;
A
#
# COMPACT_ATOMS: atom_id res chain seq x y z
N MET A 1 59.92 52.63 133.29
CA MET A 1 58.55 52.26 132.86
C MET A 1 58.33 52.43 131.35
N THR A 2 58.50 53.63 130.76
CA THR A 2 58.19 53.92 129.34
C THR A 2 58.80 52.97 128.30
N LYS A 3 60.07 52.54 128.43
CA LYS A 3 60.68 51.55 127.51
C LYS A 3 59.98 50.18 127.56
N PHE A 4 59.53 49.74 128.73
CA PHE A 4 58.79 48.49 128.92
C PHE A 4 57.39 48.56 128.30
N PHE A 5 56.68 49.67 128.52
CA PHE A 5 55.37 49.91 127.90
C PHE A 5 55.45 49.92 126.37
N LYS A 6 56.45 50.59 125.79
CA LYS A 6 56.71 50.54 124.34
C LYS A 6 57.05 49.12 123.85
N SER A 7 57.85 48.36 124.59
CA SER A 7 58.18 46.96 124.22
C SER A 7 56.99 46.00 124.32
N CYS A 8 56.06 46.25 125.25
CA CYS A 8 54.81 45.50 125.35
C CYS A 8 53.87 45.84 124.18
N ALA A 9 53.64 47.14 123.93
CA ALA A 9 52.80 47.63 122.83
C ALA A 9 53.31 47.20 121.45
N MET A 10 54.63 47.19 121.23
CA MET A 10 55.23 46.66 119.99
C MET A 10 55.01 45.15 119.83
N ARG A 11 55.03 44.38 120.93
CA ARG A 11 54.75 42.93 120.90
C ARG A 11 53.27 42.64 120.64
N THR A 12 52.35 43.37 121.26
CA THR A 12 50.92 43.22 120.96
C THR A 12 50.59 43.64 119.53
N ALA A 13 51.18 44.74 119.02
CA ALA A 13 51.03 45.15 117.63
C ALA A 13 51.57 44.10 116.65
N ALA A 14 52.74 43.50 116.93
CA ALA A 14 53.28 42.42 116.11
C ALA A 14 52.36 41.19 116.08
N ILE A 15 51.81 40.78 117.23
CA ILE A 15 50.85 39.67 117.33
C ILE A 15 49.57 39.98 116.54
N CYS A 16 49.03 41.21 116.62
CA CYS A 16 47.86 41.61 115.84
C CYS A 16 48.15 41.59 114.32
N LEU A 17 49.29 42.13 113.87
CA LEU A 17 49.68 42.10 112.45
C LEU A 17 49.91 40.66 111.94
N GLU A 18 50.45 39.77 112.77
CA GLU A 18 50.57 38.35 112.43
C GLU A 18 49.18 37.70 112.30
N GLN A 19 48.25 37.94 113.23
CA GLN A 19 46.88 37.46 113.17
C GLN A 19 46.15 37.98 111.92
N GLU A 20 46.24 39.28 111.63
CA GLU A 20 45.68 39.89 110.41
C GLU A 20 46.28 39.26 109.14
N ARG A 21 47.60 39.06 109.09
CA ARG A 21 48.27 38.37 107.97
C ARG A 21 47.77 36.93 107.79
N HIS A 22 47.59 36.18 108.88
CA HIS A 22 47.07 34.81 108.81
C HIS A 22 45.60 34.77 108.37
N LEU A 23 44.78 35.72 108.84
CA LEU A 23 43.39 35.87 108.45
C LEU A 23 43.24 36.28 106.97
N LEU A 24 44.07 37.22 106.48
CA LEU A 24 44.10 37.64 105.08
C LEU A 24 44.56 36.52 104.15
N ARG A 25 45.54 35.70 104.56
CA ARG A 25 45.94 34.50 103.80
C ARG A 25 44.80 33.51 103.67
N ARG A 26 44.12 33.19 104.78
CA ARG A 26 42.95 32.29 104.75
C ARG A 26 41.85 32.83 103.84
N ARG A 27 41.49 34.12 103.95
CA ARG A 27 40.49 34.74 103.07
C ARG A 27 40.89 34.72 101.59
N LEU A 28 42.18 34.86 101.28
CA LEU A 28 42.69 34.74 99.93
C LEU A 28 42.64 33.28 99.43
N GLU A 29 42.90 32.30 100.29
CA GLU A 29 42.77 30.87 99.99
C GLU A 29 41.30 30.47 99.79
N GLU A 30 40.39 30.94 100.64
CA GLU A 30 38.94 30.78 100.52
C GLU A 30 38.43 31.38 99.19
N ALA A 31 38.75 32.64 98.91
CA ALA A 31 38.34 33.31 97.66
C ALA A 31 38.95 32.67 96.40
N LYS A 32 40.17 32.11 96.49
CA LYS A 32 40.77 31.32 95.41
C LYS A 32 40.00 30.01 95.20
N GLY A 33 39.74 29.25 96.26
CA GLY A 33 38.97 28.00 96.19
C GLY A 33 37.57 28.22 95.62
N GLU A 34 36.89 29.30 96.01
CA GLU A 34 35.61 29.69 95.38
C GLU A 34 35.77 30.02 93.88
N SER A 35 36.83 30.73 93.49
CA SER A 35 37.07 31.06 92.07
C SER A 35 37.45 29.84 91.23
N GLU A 36 38.18 28.89 91.81
CA GLU A 36 38.54 27.60 91.21
C GLU A 36 37.32 26.69 91.06
N ALA A 37 36.46 26.61 92.09
CA ALA A 37 35.18 25.90 92.03
C ALA A 37 34.28 26.45 90.91
N ARG A 38 34.08 27.77 90.85
CA ARG A 38 33.30 28.42 89.77
C ARG A 38 33.93 28.20 88.39
N ALA A 39 35.26 28.16 88.30
CA ALA A 39 35.95 27.87 87.04
C ALA A 39 35.73 26.41 86.59
N LEU A 40 35.69 25.46 87.52
CA LEU A 40 35.37 24.05 87.25
C LEU A 40 33.90 23.88 86.86
N GLU A 41 32.97 24.52 87.57
CA GLU A 41 31.54 24.54 87.21
C GLU A 41 31.33 25.04 85.77
N LEU A 42 31.89 26.21 85.44
CA LEU A 42 31.82 26.77 84.08
C LEU A 42 32.53 25.91 83.03
N GLN A 43 33.60 25.18 83.39
CA GLN A 43 34.22 24.20 82.49
C GLN A 43 33.26 23.03 82.21
N THR A 44 32.62 22.47 83.23
CA THR A 44 31.62 21.40 83.06
C THR A 44 30.38 21.87 82.29
N ASP A 45 29.93 23.11 82.48
CA ASP A 45 28.85 23.70 81.70
C ASP A 45 29.25 23.85 80.22
N VAL A 46 30.46 24.32 79.93
CA VAL A 46 30.97 24.42 78.56
C VAL A 46 31.11 23.04 77.91
N GLU A 47 31.58 22.03 78.64
CA GLU A 47 31.69 20.65 78.14
C GLU A 47 30.32 20.01 77.88
N THR A 48 29.35 20.18 78.79
CA THR A 48 27.99 19.66 78.60
C THR A 48 27.26 20.36 77.46
N LEU A 49 27.39 21.69 77.32
CA LEU A 49 26.83 22.44 76.19
C LEU A 49 27.47 22.06 74.85
N ARG A 50 28.79 21.76 74.82
CA ARG A 50 29.47 21.22 73.62
C ARG A 50 28.92 19.85 73.25
N SER A 51 28.82 18.93 74.21
CA SER A 51 28.25 17.60 73.99
C SER A 51 26.81 17.66 73.49
N GLN A 52 25.97 18.53 74.08
CA GLN A 52 24.60 18.77 73.60
C GLN A 52 24.56 19.33 72.18
N LEU A 53 25.43 20.30 71.86
CA LEU A 53 25.50 20.87 70.51
C LEU A 53 25.94 19.83 69.47
N GLU A 54 26.93 18.99 69.80
CA GLU A 54 27.38 17.88 68.96
C GLU A 54 26.23 16.90 68.73
N GLU A 55 25.56 16.44 69.79
CA GLU A 55 24.44 15.50 69.71
C GLU A 55 23.26 16.06 68.90
N GLN A 56 22.93 17.34 69.05
CA GLN A 56 21.93 18.02 68.20
C GLN A 56 22.38 18.13 66.74
N SER A 57 23.66 18.43 66.49
CA SER A 57 24.21 18.46 65.12
C SER A 57 24.15 17.09 64.45
N GLU A 58 24.35 16.00 65.20
CA GLU A 58 24.20 14.65 64.69
C GLU A 58 22.74 14.28 64.45
N ARG A 59 21.81 14.65 65.34
CA ARG A 59 20.37 14.47 65.14
C ARG A 59 19.90 15.18 63.87
N ALA A 60 20.30 16.44 63.67
CA ALA A 60 20.00 17.19 62.45
C ALA A 60 20.56 16.47 61.21
N ARG A 61 21.83 16.07 61.21
CA ARG A 61 22.43 15.30 60.10
C ARG A 61 21.79 13.92 59.87
N ARG A 62 21.20 13.28 60.90
CA ARG A 62 20.42 12.02 60.73
C ARG A 62 19.10 12.32 60.02
N ALA A 63 18.35 13.31 60.49
CA ALA A 63 17.10 13.75 59.88
C ALA A 63 17.29 14.24 58.43
N GLU A 64 18.35 15.00 58.13
CA GLU A 64 18.70 15.41 56.76
C GLU A 64 18.96 14.23 55.82
N ARG A 65 19.63 13.17 56.32
CA ARG A 65 19.86 11.94 55.53
C ARG A 65 18.56 11.17 55.30
N GLU A 66 17.73 11.03 56.33
CA GLU A 66 16.42 10.37 56.25
C GLU A 66 15.47 11.11 55.30
N GLN A 67 15.49 12.46 55.34
CA GLN A 67 14.78 13.30 54.38
C GLN A 67 15.33 13.13 52.95
N ALA A 68 16.64 13.08 52.77
CA ALA A 68 17.26 12.86 51.46
C ALA A 68 16.92 11.48 50.89
N THR A 69 16.90 10.42 51.70
CA THR A 69 16.46 9.09 51.27
C THR A 69 14.99 9.08 50.89
N LEU A 70 14.11 9.68 51.69
CA LEU A 70 12.67 9.77 51.38
C LEU A 70 12.42 10.56 50.08
N VAL A 71 13.14 11.67 49.85
CA VAL A 71 13.07 12.42 48.59
C VAL A 71 13.58 11.58 47.41
N SER A 72 14.66 10.81 47.59
CA SER A 72 15.15 9.89 46.55
C SER A 72 14.15 8.77 46.23
N GLU A 73 13.45 8.25 47.23
CA GLU A 73 12.42 7.21 47.06
C GLU A 73 11.17 7.77 46.36
N LEU A 74 10.66 8.92 46.81
CA LEU A 74 9.50 9.59 46.21
C LEU A 74 9.79 10.04 44.77
N THR A 75 10.99 10.54 44.47
CA THR A 75 11.38 10.88 43.09
C THR A 75 11.51 9.64 42.22
N ALA A 76 12.08 8.54 42.72
CA ALA A 76 12.14 7.27 41.99
C ALA A 76 10.73 6.67 41.75
N GLN A 77 9.80 6.79 42.71
CA GLN A 77 8.40 6.38 42.55
C GLN A 77 7.69 7.25 41.49
N ASN A 78 7.84 8.58 41.56
CA ASN A 78 7.25 9.50 40.57
C ASN A 78 7.78 9.24 39.16
N ILE A 79 9.07 8.93 38.99
CA ILE A 79 9.64 8.54 37.68
C ILE A 79 8.99 7.24 37.18
N ARG A 80 8.91 6.19 38.01
CA ARG A 80 8.27 4.92 37.64
C ARG A 80 6.79 5.08 37.26
N LEU A 81 6.04 5.88 38.01
CA LEU A 81 4.63 6.18 37.69
C LEU A 81 4.52 6.98 36.39
N ALA A 82 5.41 7.93 36.13
CA ALA A 82 5.46 8.67 34.87
C ALA A 82 5.88 7.79 33.67
N ASP A 83 6.74 6.80 33.88
CA ASP A 83 7.09 5.79 32.88
C ASP A 83 5.87 4.90 32.56
N GLN A 84 5.19 4.38 33.59
CA GLN A 84 3.96 3.58 33.44
C GLN A 84 2.83 4.36 32.75
N LEU A 85 2.64 5.63 33.06
CA LEU A 85 1.66 6.49 32.36
C LEU A 85 2.04 6.70 30.88
N ARG A 86 3.34 6.82 30.56
CA ARG A 86 3.81 6.91 29.16
C ARG A 86 3.66 5.60 28.40
N GLU A 87 3.85 4.45 29.06
CA GLU A 87 3.58 3.12 28.47
C GLU A 87 2.08 2.91 28.24
N ALA A 88 1.23 3.26 29.22
CA ALA A 88 -0.22 3.22 29.08
C ALA A 88 -0.71 4.11 27.92
N SER A 89 -0.25 5.36 27.85
CA SER A 89 -0.56 6.28 26.75
C SER A 89 -0.17 5.73 25.38
N LYS A 90 1.02 5.12 25.25
CA LYS A 90 1.43 4.46 23.99
C LYS A 90 0.52 3.30 23.61
N SER A 91 0.08 2.50 24.59
CA SER A 91 -0.86 1.40 24.33
C SER A 91 -2.27 1.91 23.97
N GLU A 92 -2.69 3.04 24.54
CA GLU A 92 -3.94 3.71 24.17
C GLU A 92 -3.87 4.25 22.74
N ASP A 93 -2.78 4.92 22.35
CA ASP A 93 -2.55 5.39 20.99
C ASP A 93 -2.57 4.23 19.96
N GLN A 94 -1.94 3.10 20.30
CA GLN A 94 -1.97 1.88 19.48
C GLN A 94 -3.39 1.34 19.30
N LEU A 95 -4.15 1.17 20.39
CA LEU A 95 -5.54 0.72 20.33
C LEU A 95 -6.44 1.72 19.58
N LEU A 96 -6.19 3.03 19.69
CA LEU A 96 -6.89 4.06 18.91
C LEU A 96 -6.59 3.97 17.41
N THR A 97 -5.36 3.61 17.00
CA THR A 97 -5.07 3.34 15.59
C THR A 97 -5.73 2.06 15.08
N GLU A 98 -5.72 0.97 15.87
CA GLU A 98 -6.45 -0.26 15.52
C GLU A 98 -7.96 -0.02 15.39
N ILE A 99 -8.57 0.73 16.31
CA ILE A 99 -9.99 1.10 16.25
C ILE A 99 -10.30 1.93 15.00
N LYS A 100 -9.42 2.85 14.58
CA LYS A 100 -9.58 3.59 13.32
C LYS A 100 -9.54 2.63 12.14
N LEU A 101 -8.50 1.80 12.02
CA LEU A 101 -8.37 0.80 10.95
C LEU A 101 -9.56 -0.17 10.87
N LEU A 102 -10.11 -0.59 12.02
CA LEU A 102 -11.32 -1.43 12.07
C LEU A 102 -12.58 -0.68 11.64
N ARG A 103 -12.73 0.60 12.04
CA ARG A 103 -13.82 1.46 11.55
C ARG A 103 -13.74 1.65 10.04
N ASP A 104 -12.56 1.96 9.52
CA ASP A 104 -12.33 2.20 8.09
C ASP A 104 -12.62 0.92 7.26
N LYS A 105 -12.19 -0.26 7.76
CA LYS A 105 -12.56 -1.56 7.18
C LYS A 105 -14.06 -1.82 7.20
N CYS A 106 -14.76 -1.44 8.26
CA CYS A 106 -16.22 -1.55 8.35
C CYS A 106 -16.93 -0.56 7.41
N THR A 107 -16.46 0.68 7.28
CA THR A 107 -17.04 1.65 6.34
C THR A 107 -16.83 1.22 4.90
N LEU A 108 -15.64 0.72 4.54
CA LEU A 108 -15.35 0.19 3.21
C LEU A 108 -16.25 -1.00 2.86
N ARG A 109 -16.42 -1.95 3.80
CA ARG A 109 -17.38 -3.05 3.63
C ARG A 109 -18.82 -2.55 3.46
N SER A 110 -19.21 -1.51 4.19
CA SER A 110 -20.54 -0.91 4.08
C SER A 110 -20.77 -0.24 2.73
N THR A 111 -19.77 0.47 2.17
CA THR A 111 -19.88 1.09 0.85
C THR A 111 -19.91 0.03 -0.24
N THR A 112 -19.01 -0.96 -0.21
CA THR A 112 -19.01 -2.06 -1.20
C THR A 112 -20.31 -2.88 -1.16
N LEU A 113 -20.90 -3.10 0.01
CA LEU A 113 -22.23 -3.72 0.11
C LEU A 113 -23.33 -2.83 -0.48
N GLN A 114 -23.28 -1.51 -0.28
CA GLN A 114 -24.22 -0.56 -0.89
C GLN A 114 -24.09 -0.52 -2.43
N ASP A 115 -22.86 -0.61 -2.95
CA ASP A 115 -22.58 -0.69 -4.39
C ASP A 115 -23.15 -1.99 -4.98
N HIS A 116 -23.01 -3.12 -4.27
CA HIS A 116 -23.64 -4.38 -4.66
C HIS A 116 -25.18 -4.34 -4.57
N VAL A 117 -25.76 -3.72 -3.55
CA VAL A 117 -27.22 -3.58 -3.42
C VAL A 117 -27.79 -2.74 -4.56
N SER A 118 -27.19 -1.57 -4.86
CA SER A 118 -27.63 -0.74 -5.99
C SER A 118 -27.44 -1.43 -7.34
N SER A 119 -26.37 -2.21 -7.52
CA SER A 119 -26.19 -3.06 -8.71
C SER A 119 -27.30 -4.13 -8.84
N LEU A 120 -27.71 -4.74 -7.73
CA LEU A 120 -28.82 -5.70 -7.69
C LEU A 120 -30.18 -5.04 -7.93
N GLU A 121 -30.39 -3.80 -7.50
CA GLU A 121 -31.59 -3.01 -7.78
C GLU A 121 -31.73 -2.73 -9.28
N ILE A 122 -30.64 -2.30 -9.95
CA ILE A 122 -30.61 -2.12 -11.41
C ILE A 122 -30.96 -3.43 -12.14
N LEU A 123 -30.29 -4.53 -11.81
CA LEU A 123 -30.56 -5.84 -12.43
C LEU A 123 -31.99 -6.33 -12.17
N ARG A 124 -32.55 -6.05 -10.99
CA ARG A 124 -33.94 -6.38 -10.65
C ARG A 124 -34.91 -5.62 -11.55
N ASP A 125 -34.67 -4.33 -11.75
CA ASP A 125 -35.54 -3.47 -12.55
C ASP A 125 -35.42 -3.80 -14.06
N GLU A 126 -34.24 -4.19 -14.54
CA GLU A 126 -34.04 -4.77 -15.88
C GLU A 126 -34.84 -6.08 -16.05
N VAL A 127 -34.77 -7.01 -15.09
CA VAL A 127 -35.55 -8.25 -15.11
C VAL A 127 -37.06 -7.96 -15.08
N GLN A 128 -37.51 -6.97 -14.31
CA GLN A 128 -38.90 -6.53 -14.31
C GLN A 128 -39.32 -6.00 -15.70
N LEU A 129 -38.52 -5.12 -16.31
CA LEU A 129 -38.79 -4.58 -17.65
C LEU A 129 -38.85 -5.69 -18.71
N VAL A 130 -37.89 -6.61 -18.72
CA VAL A 130 -37.87 -7.77 -19.64
C VAL A 130 -39.06 -8.69 -19.40
N SER A 131 -39.45 -8.93 -18.14
CA SER A 131 -40.64 -9.75 -17.84
C SER A 131 -41.94 -9.10 -18.32
N ALA A 132 -42.07 -7.77 -18.20
CA ALA A 132 -43.23 -7.01 -18.70
C ALA A 132 -43.28 -7.02 -20.24
N GLN A 133 -42.13 -6.89 -20.91
CA GLN A 133 -42.05 -7.06 -22.37
C GLN A 133 -42.43 -8.49 -22.78
N ARG A 134 -42.01 -9.51 -22.03
CA ARG A 134 -42.36 -10.92 -22.28
C ARG A 134 -43.88 -11.13 -22.19
N THR A 135 -44.54 -10.64 -21.14
CA THR A 135 -45.98 -10.80 -20.96
C THR A 135 -46.79 -10.04 -22.01
N GLU A 136 -46.33 -8.86 -22.43
CA GLU A 136 -46.94 -8.10 -23.52
C GLU A 136 -46.80 -8.80 -24.90
N LEU A 137 -45.64 -9.42 -25.17
CA LEU A 137 -45.46 -10.25 -26.36
C LEU A 137 -46.31 -11.53 -26.31
N GLU A 138 -46.42 -12.18 -25.16
CA GLU A 138 -47.32 -13.33 -24.93
C GLU A 138 -48.78 -12.95 -25.20
N ARG A 139 -49.24 -11.79 -24.69
CA ARG A 139 -50.59 -11.25 -24.95
C ARG A 139 -50.84 -11.03 -26.44
N ARG A 140 -49.95 -10.31 -27.14
CA ARG A 140 -50.07 -10.08 -28.60
C ARG A 140 -50.05 -11.40 -29.39
N SER A 141 -49.25 -12.37 -28.94
CA SER A 141 -49.19 -13.70 -29.56
C SER A 141 -50.47 -14.52 -29.36
N LEU A 142 -51.19 -14.31 -28.26
CA LEU A 142 -52.52 -14.89 -28.04
C LEU A 142 -53.56 -14.24 -28.97
N GLU A 143 -53.58 -12.90 -29.02
CA GLU A 143 -54.52 -12.13 -29.85
C GLU A 143 -54.40 -12.49 -31.34
N LEU A 144 -53.17 -12.57 -31.87
CA LEU A 144 -52.92 -13.03 -33.25
C LEU A 144 -53.35 -14.50 -33.49
N ARG A 145 -53.33 -15.37 -32.46
CA ARG A 145 -53.88 -16.73 -32.57
C ARG A 145 -55.40 -16.74 -32.60
N GLU A 146 -56.05 -15.88 -31.81
CA GLU A 146 -57.50 -15.73 -31.83
C GLU A 146 -58.00 -15.14 -33.16
N GLU A 147 -57.32 -14.11 -33.67
CA GLU A 147 -57.60 -13.54 -35.00
C GLU A 147 -57.42 -14.57 -36.10
N ARG A 148 -56.33 -15.35 -36.06
CA ARG A 148 -56.13 -16.48 -36.98
C ARG A 148 -57.24 -17.51 -36.87
N ALA A 149 -57.69 -17.87 -35.67
CA ALA A 149 -58.77 -18.84 -35.48
C ALA A 149 -60.11 -18.32 -36.04
N ARG A 150 -60.42 -17.04 -35.82
CA ARG A 150 -61.60 -16.37 -36.43
C ARG A 150 -61.51 -16.37 -37.96
N ALA A 151 -60.33 -16.08 -38.53
CA ALA A 151 -60.11 -16.08 -39.97
C ALA A 151 -60.23 -17.49 -40.58
N VAL A 152 -59.75 -18.54 -39.90
CA VAL A 152 -59.92 -19.94 -40.32
C VAL A 152 -61.40 -20.34 -40.28
N SER A 153 -62.13 -20.04 -39.21
CA SER A 153 -63.57 -20.33 -39.13
C SER A 153 -64.38 -19.58 -40.21
N ALA A 154 -64.03 -18.33 -40.50
CA ALA A 154 -64.66 -17.58 -41.60
C ALA A 154 -64.32 -18.16 -43.00
N LEU A 155 -63.13 -18.74 -43.17
CA LEU A 155 -62.74 -19.47 -44.38
C LEU A 155 -63.52 -20.78 -44.50
N GLU A 156 -63.63 -21.58 -43.44
CA GLU A 156 -64.43 -22.81 -43.40
C GLU A 156 -65.89 -22.53 -43.77
N GLU A 157 -66.52 -21.49 -43.21
CA GLU A 157 -67.87 -21.07 -43.63
C GLU A 157 -67.95 -20.63 -45.10
N ALA A 158 -66.90 -20.01 -45.65
CA ALA A 158 -66.85 -19.59 -47.05
C ALA A 158 -66.68 -20.80 -48.00
N GLU A 159 -65.88 -21.79 -47.60
CA GLU A 159 -65.72 -23.07 -48.30
C GLU A 159 -67.02 -23.89 -48.27
N GLU A 160 -67.73 -23.94 -47.13
CA GLU A 160 -69.05 -24.57 -47.03
C GLU A 160 -70.09 -23.89 -47.95
N ARG A 161 -70.09 -22.55 -48.01
CA ARG A 161 -70.93 -21.77 -48.94
C ARG A 161 -70.57 -22.04 -50.40
N ALA A 162 -69.28 -22.09 -50.74
CA ALA A 162 -68.82 -22.42 -52.09
C ALA A 162 -69.27 -23.84 -52.48
N ALA A 163 -69.02 -24.85 -51.64
CA ALA A 163 -69.45 -26.23 -51.87
C ALA A 163 -70.99 -26.39 -51.91
N ALA A 164 -71.76 -25.52 -51.25
CA ALA A 164 -73.22 -25.46 -51.40
C ALA A 164 -73.63 -24.87 -52.76
N LEU A 165 -72.98 -23.80 -53.22
CA LEU A 165 -73.21 -23.20 -54.54
C LEU A 165 -72.81 -24.15 -55.68
N GLU A 166 -71.69 -24.86 -55.56
CA GLU A 166 -71.26 -25.90 -56.52
C GLU A 166 -72.29 -27.02 -56.63
N ARG A 167 -72.80 -27.53 -55.50
CA ARG A 167 -73.89 -28.52 -55.50
C ARG A 167 -75.15 -28.00 -56.19
N LEU A 168 -75.59 -26.77 -55.88
CA LEU A 168 -76.74 -26.16 -56.53
C LEU A 168 -76.51 -25.91 -58.03
N SER A 169 -75.29 -25.55 -58.44
CA SER A 169 -74.90 -25.41 -59.85
C SER A 169 -74.95 -26.76 -60.56
N HIS A 170 -74.36 -27.81 -60.01
CA HIS A 170 -74.43 -29.15 -60.57
C HIS A 170 -75.87 -29.67 -60.64
N GLU A 171 -76.70 -29.46 -59.62
CA GLU A 171 -78.12 -29.80 -59.69
C GLU A 171 -78.86 -28.99 -60.77
N ALA A 172 -78.57 -27.69 -60.92
CA ALA A 172 -79.17 -26.85 -61.95
C ALA A 172 -78.73 -27.28 -63.36
N GLU A 173 -77.46 -27.62 -63.55
CA GLU A 173 -76.94 -28.24 -64.77
C GLU A 173 -77.59 -29.59 -65.06
N HIS A 174 -77.76 -30.45 -64.05
CA HIS A 174 -78.45 -31.74 -64.21
C HIS A 174 -79.91 -31.56 -64.58
N ARG A 175 -80.62 -30.58 -63.98
CA ARG A 175 -81.99 -30.20 -64.38
C ARG A 175 -82.04 -29.66 -65.81
N ALA A 176 -81.09 -28.82 -66.21
CA ALA A 176 -80.99 -28.29 -67.57
C ALA A 176 -80.74 -29.42 -68.59
N LYS A 177 -79.76 -30.29 -68.34
CA LYS A 177 -79.44 -31.47 -69.17
C LYS A 177 -80.63 -32.44 -69.25
N ALA A 178 -81.40 -32.61 -68.17
CA ALA A 178 -82.63 -33.41 -68.19
C ALA A 178 -83.73 -32.76 -69.05
N ALA A 179 -83.96 -31.45 -68.92
CA ALA A 179 -84.91 -30.71 -69.76
C ALA A 179 -84.49 -30.68 -71.25
N GLU A 180 -83.19 -30.66 -71.53
CA GLU A 180 -82.63 -30.84 -72.88
C GLU A 180 -82.86 -32.26 -73.42
N GLN A 181 -82.73 -33.30 -72.59
CA GLN A 181 -83.03 -34.68 -72.98
C GLN A 181 -84.53 -34.93 -73.20
N GLU A 182 -85.40 -34.26 -72.44
CA GLU A 182 -86.85 -34.28 -72.67
C GLU A 182 -87.23 -33.53 -73.97
N ARG A 183 -86.60 -32.40 -74.26
CA ARG A 183 -86.69 -31.74 -75.58
C ARG A 183 -86.10 -32.62 -76.70
N GLY A 184 -85.00 -33.31 -76.44
CA GLY A 184 -84.33 -34.23 -77.37
C GLY A 184 -85.09 -35.52 -77.67
N ARG A 185 -86.12 -35.86 -76.86
CA ARG A 185 -87.03 -36.99 -77.14
C ARG A 185 -88.16 -36.65 -78.11
N SER A 186 -88.23 -35.43 -78.64
CA SER A 186 -89.13 -35.06 -79.74
C SER A 186 -88.39 -34.25 -80.83
N GLY A 187 -87.52 -34.93 -81.58
CA GLY A 187 -86.68 -34.30 -82.60
C GLY A 187 -85.91 -35.29 -83.46
N SER A 188 -86.60 -36.00 -84.36
CA SER A 188 -85.96 -36.82 -85.40
C SER A 188 -85.42 -35.92 -86.52
N ILE A 189 -84.18 -36.18 -87.00
CA ILE A 189 -83.78 -36.31 -88.43
C ILE A 189 -82.25 -36.33 -88.60
N GLN A 190 -81.72 -37.45 -89.12
CA GLN A 190 -80.59 -37.65 -90.08
C GLN A 190 -79.21 -36.97 -89.85
N LYS A 191 -78.05 -37.52 -90.29
CA LYS A 191 -77.53 -38.88 -90.59
C LYS A 191 -75.97 -38.80 -90.62
N PRO A 192 -75.20 -39.91 -90.55
CA PRO A 192 -73.72 -39.94 -90.40
C PRO A 192 -73.02 -40.22 -91.77
N PRO A 193 -71.75 -40.73 -91.92
CA PRO A 193 -70.67 -41.05 -90.97
C PRO A 193 -69.19 -40.69 -91.40
N ARG A 194 -68.21 -40.96 -90.51
CA ARG A 194 -66.80 -41.45 -90.71
C ARG A 194 -65.94 -40.96 -91.91
N SER A 195 -64.66 -40.62 -91.65
CA SER A 195 -63.48 -41.53 -91.79
C SER A 195 -62.13 -40.77 -91.77
N LEU A 196 -61.02 -41.51 -91.67
CA LEU A 196 -59.62 -41.06 -91.68
C LEU A 196 -59.01 -40.95 -93.10
N GLN A 197 -57.86 -40.26 -93.15
CA GLN A 197 -56.68 -40.48 -94.01
C GLN A 197 -56.51 -39.82 -95.40
N ALA A 198 -55.27 -39.29 -95.56
CA ALA A 198 -54.37 -39.33 -96.73
C ALA A 198 -54.52 -38.33 -97.91
N GLU A 199 -53.54 -37.41 -97.95
CA GLU A 199 -52.56 -37.14 -99.03
C GLU A 199 -52.92 -37.10 -100.54
N MET A 200 -52.24 -36.12 -101.17
CA MET A 200 -51.65 -36.08 -102.52
C MET A 200 -52.48 -35.76 -103.78
N GLU A 201 -51.78 -35.06 -104.70
CA GLU A 201 -51.96 -34.98 -106.16
C GLU A 201 -53.24 -34.31 -106.70
N CYS A 202 -53.24 -33.65 -107.87
CA CYS A 202 -52.19 -32.90 -108.58
C CYS A 202 -52.88 -31.95 -109.60
N GLU A 203 -52.19 -30.88 -110.04
CA GLU A 203 -52.37 -30.08 -111.28
C GLU A 203 -53.77 -29.78 -111.88
N VAL A 204 -53.97 -28.53 -112.37
CA VAL A 204 -54.49 -28.25 -113.72
C VAL A 204 -54.17 -26.80 -114.14
N SER A 205 -53.88 -26.59 -115.42
CA SER A 205 -53.31 -25.36 -115.99
C SER A 205 -54.31 -24.41 -116.67
N GLY A 206 -53.91 -23.14 -116.85
CA GLY A 206 -54.49 -22.16 -117.82
C GLY A 206 -55.87 -21.58 -117.45
N SER A 207 -56.39 -20.48 -118.03
CA SER A 207 -55.97 -19.57 -119.12
C SER A 207 -57.04 -18.44 -119.19
N SER A 208 -56.87 -17.16 -119.55
CA SER A 208 -55.74 -16.27 -119.93
C SER A 208 -56.24 -14.79 -119.84
N MET A 209 -55.42 -13.80 -120.24
CA MET A 209 -55.68 -12.34 -120.35
C MET A 209 -55.77 -11.55 -119.02
N GLY A 210 -55.09 -10.42 -118.84
CA GLY A 210 -54.08 -9.75 -119.67
C GLY A 210 -53.68 -8.41 -119.03
N GLU A 211 -52.45 -7.94 -119.28
CA GLU A 211 -51.94 -6.60 -118.94
C GLU A 211 -51.97 -6.19 -117.44
N GLN A 212 -50.91 -6.55 -116.68
CA GLN A 212 -50.20 -5.69 -115.69
C GLN A 212 -49.00 -6.47 -115.07
N GLU A 213 -48.14 -7.09 -115.89
CA GLU A 213 -47.21 -8.12 -115.39
C GLU A 213 -46.05 -7.60 -114.53
N ASP A 214 -45.53 -6.38 -114.77
CA ASP A 214 -44.36 -5.89 -114.04
C ASP A 214 -44.69 -5.52 -112.58
N ILE A 215 -45.73 -4.72 -112.34
CA ILE A 215 -46.10 -4.28 -110.98
C ILE A 215 -46.60 -5.45 -110.12
N ARG A 216 -47.37 -6.38 -110.69
CA ARG A 216 -47.83 -7.56 -109.93
C ARG A 216 -46.66 -8.48 -109.55
N ALA A 217 -45.70 -8.69 -110.44
CA ALA A 217 -44.51 -9.45 -110.13
C ALA A 217 -43.64 -8.75 -109.08
N GLU A 218 -43.52 -7.42 -109.15
CA GLU A 218 -42.78 -6.61 -108.17
C GLU A 218 -43.42 -6.65 -106.77
N VAL A 219 -44.72 -6.38 -106.67
CA VAL A 219 -45.47 -6.47 -105.40
C VAL A 219 -45.48 -7.90 -104.86
N ALA A 220 -45.57 -8.93 -105.71
CA ALA A 220 -45.47 -10.32 -105.26
C ALA A 220 -44.08 -10.66 -104.69
N ARG A 221 -42.99 -10.16 -105.31
CA ARG A 221 -41.62 -10.30 -104.78
C ARG A 221 -41.47 -9.57 -103.45
N ALA A 222 -41.83 -8.28 -103.40
CA ALA A 222 -41.79 -7.46 -102.19
C ALA A 222 -42.61 -8.06 -101.03
N CYS A 223 -43.86 -8.46 -101.27
CA CYS A 223 -44.71 -9.08 -100.26
C CYS A 223 -44.27 -10.50 -99.87
N LYS A 224 -43.52 -11.22 -100.72
CA LYS A 224 -42.88 -12.50 -100.33
C LYS A 224 -41.69 -12.20 -99.40
N ARG A 225 -40.87 -11.22 -99.76
CA ARG A 225 -39.68 -10.82 -99.01
C ARG A 225 -39.99 -10.23 -97.63
N LEU A 226 -41.03 -9.40 -97.53
CA LEU A 226 -41.55 -8.91 -96.24
C LEU A 226 -42.16 -10.03 -95.38
N ARG A 227 -42.76 -11.07 -95.98
CA ARG A 227 -43.22 -12.26 -95.24
C ARG A 227 -42.05 -13.09 -94.72
N GLU A 228 -41.02 -13.31 -95.54
CA GLU A 228 -39.76 -13.92 -95.11
C GLU A 228 -39.16 -13.13 -93.93
N LEU A 229 -39.10 -11.80 -94.03
CA LEU A 229 -38.62 -10.94 -92.94
C LEU A 229 -39.45 -11.10 -91.67
N ASN A 230 -40.78 -11.08 -91.77
CA ASN A 230 -41.66 -11.23 -90.60
C ASN A 230 -41.47 -12.60 -89.93
N THR A 231 -41.23 -13.67 -90.70
CA THR A 231 -40.89 -14.98 -90.13
C THR A 231 -39.49 -15.04 -89.51
N HIS A 232 -38.51 -14.28 -90.03
CA HIS A 232 -37.18 -14.18 -89.44
C HIS A 232 -37.19 -13.35 -88.15
N LEU A 233 -37.98 -12.27 -88.09
CA LEU A 233 -38.13 -11.44 -86.90
C LEU A 233 -38.85 -12.21 -85.77
N ARG A 234 -39.98 -12.88 -86.07
CA ARG A 234 -40.72 -13.70 -85.08
C ARG A 234 -39.89 -14.83 -84.49
N ARG A 235 -39.01 -15.46 -85.29
CA ARG A 235 -38.13 -16.54 -84.81
C ARG A 235 -37.04 -16.10 -83.84
N GLY A 236 -36.87 -14.80 -83.62
CA GLY A 236 -35.90 -14.23 -82.70
C GLY A 236 -36.52 -13.48 -81.52
N GLU A 237 -37.79 -13.75 -81.20
CA GLU A 237 -38.51 -13.21 -80.03
C GLU A 237 -38.74 -14.28 -78.93
N ASP A 238 -38.73 -15.57 -79.29
CA ASP A 238 -39.08 -16.69 -78.38
C ASP A 238 -38.03 -17.00 -77.28
N ASP A 239 -36.82 -16.41 -77.34
CA ASP A 239 -35.67 -16.75 -76.48
C ASP A 239 -35.22 -15.59 -75.54
N SER A 240 -36.10 -14.63 -75.24
CA SER A 240 -35.79 -13.50 -74.34
C SER A 240 -36.94 -13.16 -73.40
N GLY A 241 -37.02 -13.89 -72.28
CA GLY A 241 -37.94 -13.64 -71.18
C GLY A 241 -37.60 -12.39 -70.36
N LEU A 242 -37.59 -11.21 -70.98
CA LEU A 242 -37.58 -9.91 -70.29
C LEU A 242 -38.60 -8.98 -70.94
N GLN A 243 -39.77 -8.92 -70.30
CA GLN A 243 -40.85 -7.99 -70.64
C GLN A 243 -40.42 -6.57 -70.25
N SER A 244 -40.03 -5.78 -71.25
CA SER A 244 -39.62 -4.38 -71.09
C SER A 244 -40.71 -3.47 -71.64
N ASP A 245 -41.58 -2.97 -70.76
CA ASP A 245 -42.58 -1.97 -71.12
C ASP A 245 -41.86 -0.67 -71.55
N CYS A 246 -42.01 -0.27 -72.81
CA CYS A 246 -41.45 0.96 -73.36
C CYS A 246 -42.51 1.66 -74.21
N ASP A 247 -42.88 2.89 -73.81
CA ASP A 247 -44.01 3.63 -74.37
C ASP A 247 -43.86 3.94 -75.87
N GLU A 248 -44.97 3.73 -76.59
CA GLU A 248 -45.08 3.93 -78.03
C GLU A 248 -45.10 5.43 -78.39
N SER A 249 -43.99 5.94 -78.93
CA SER A 249 -43.90 7.29 -79.50
C SER A 249 -43.70 7.23 -81.00
N MET A 250 -44.80 7.35 -81.74
CA MET A 250 -44.86 7.17 -83.20
C MET A 250 -44.31 8.41 -83.94
N PRO A 251 -43.23 8.30 -84.74
CA PRO A 251 -42.74 9.41 -85.54
C PRO A 251 -43.60 9.56 -86.81
N VAL A 252 -44.46 10.58 -86.82
CA VAL A 252 -45.24 10.94 -88.02
C VAL A 252 -44.30 11.52 -89.07
N ILE A 253 -43.84 10.68 -90.00
CA ILE A 253 -43.11 11.13 -91.19
C ILE A 253 -44.12 11.47 -92.28
N VAL A 254 -44.39 12.77 -92.42
CA VAL A 254 -45.02 13.32 -93.63
C VAL A 254 -43.94 13.46 -94.69
N THR A 255 -44.07 12.71 -95.79
CA THR A 255 -43.35 12.99 -97.03
C THR A 255 -44.35 13.16 -98.17
N SER A 256 -44.43 14.39 -98.66
CA SER A 256 -45.26 14.77 -99.80
C SER A 256 -44.76 14.14 -101.08
N VAL A 257 -45.70 13.63 -101.87
CA VAL A 257 -45.50 13.20 -103.27
C VAL A 257 -45.09 14.40 -104.12
N GLU A 258 -44.11 14.22 -105.01
CA GLU A 258 -44.28 14.52 -106.44
C GLU A 258 -43.64 13.40 -107.28
N THR A 259 -44.37 12.96 -108.30
CA THR A 259 -44.03 11.85 -109.20
C THR A 259 -43.40 12.37 -110.48
N GLU A 260 -42.31 11.74 -110.96
CA GLU A 260 -42.08 11.48 -112.40
C GLU A 260 -40.81 10.65 -112.59
N ASP A 261 -40.96 9.32 -112.51
CA ASP A 261 -40.38 8.34 -113.45
C ASP A 261 -40.71 6.91 -112.98
N TYR A 262 -41.25 6.07 -113.88
CA TYR A 262 -41.64 4.68 -113.55
C TYR A 262 -40.41 3.75 -113.55
N CYS A 263 -39.59 3.82 -112.50
CA CYS A 263 -38.59 2.82 -112.20
C CYS A 263 -39.21 1.60 -111.51
N SER A 264 -39.65 0.61 -112.30
CA SER A 264 -39.93 -0.73 -111.75
C SER A 264 -38.64 -1.27 -111.12
N GLY A 265 -38.71 -1.61 -109.84
CA GLY A 265 -37.56 -1.93 -109.00
C GLY A 265 -37.58 -1.21 -107.65
N ALA A 266 -38.06 0.04 -107.60
CA ALA A 266 -37.95 0.89 -106.40
C ALA A 266 -38.63 0.31 -105.14
N LEU A 267 -39.76 -0.40 -105.30
CA LEU A 267 -40.40 -1.08 -104.17
C LEU A 267 -39.58 -2.28 -103.70
N THR A 268 -38.94 -2.99 -104.65
CA THR A 268 -38.09 -4.15 -104.34
C THR A 268 -36.78 -3.71 -103.70
N GLU A 269 -36.16 -2.63 -104.17
CA GLU A 269 -34.95 -2.06 -103.59
C GLU A 269 -35.19 -1.56 -102.17
N LEU A 270 -36.25 -0.78 -101.93
CA LEU A 270 -36.61 -0.32 -100.57
C LEU A 270 -36.95 -1.50 -99.64
N VAL A 271 -37.53 -2.58 -100.16
CA VAL A 271 -37.82 -3.80 -99.40
C VAL A 271 -36.56 -4.64 -99.14
N GLU A 272 -35.61 -4.75 -100.07
CA GLU A 272 -34.32 -5.40 -99.81
C GLU A 272 -33.44 -4.56 -98.88
N GLU A 273 -33.50 -3.23 -98.95
CA GLU A 273 -32.76 -2.34 -98.06
C GLU A 273 -33.31 -2.39 -96.63
N THR A 274 -34.64 -2.37 -96.46
CA THR A 274 -35.27 -2.58 -95.14
C THR A 274 -35.09 -4.02 -94.63
N TYR A 275 -35.13 -5.04 -95.50
CA TYR A 275 -34.81 -6.43 -95.15
C TYR A 275 -33.35 -6.57 -94.69
N SER A 276 -32.42 -5.91 -95.39
CA SER A 276 -31.00 -5.91 -95.04
C SER A 276 -30.77 -5.17 -93.73
N LEU A 277 -31.32 -3.97 -93.54
CA LEU A 277 -31.17 -3.18 -92.32
C LEU A 277 -31.75 -3.91 -91.09
N ALA A 278 -32.93 -4.52 -91.22
CA ALA A 278 -33.57 -5.30 -90.16
C ALA A 278 -32.84 -6.61 -89.81
N LEU A 279 -31.93 -7.09 -90.67
CA LEU A 279 -31.07 -8.24 -90.40
C LEU A 279 -29.61 -7.88 -90.08
N THR A 280 -29.13 -6.69 -90.43
CA THR A 280 -27.80 -6.21 -90.01
C THR A 280 -27.68 -6.02 -88.49
N GLY A 281 -28.81 -5.88 -87.79
CA GLY A 281 -28.90 -5.91 -86.32
C GLY A 281 -29.17 -7.31 -85.72
N ARG A 282 -29.02 -8.38 -86.49
CA ARG A 282 -29.12 -9.77 -86.02
C ARG A 282 -27.93 -10.60 -86.51
N GLY A 283 -26.77 -10.38 -85.92
CA GLY A 283 -25.62 -11.27 -86.02
C GLY A 283 -24.62 -10.89 -87.09
N ALA A 284 -24.42 -9.59 -87.34
CA ALA A 284 -23.23 -9.14 -88.05
C ALA A 284 -21.96 -9.63 -87.30
N PRO A 285 -20.83 -9.94 -87.97
CA PRO A 285 -19.63 -10.43 -87.30
C PRO A 285 -19.11 -9.50 -86.18
N GLY A 286 -19.36 -8.19 -86.32
CA GLY A 286 -19.06 -7.19 -85.29
C GLY A 286 -19.99 -7.24 -84.07
N GLU A 287 -21.27 -7.59 -84.23
CA GLU A 287 -22.20 -7.75 -83.10
C GLU A 287 -21.88 -8.98 -82.28
N LEU A 288 -21.56 -10.10 -82.93
CA LEU A 288 -21.11 -11.30 -82.21
C LEU A 288 -19.81 -11.02 -81.44
N GLY A 289 -18.89 -10.27 -82.05
CA GLY A 289 -17.66 -9.81 -81.39
C GLY A 289 -17.94 -8.90 -80.18
N LEU A 290 -18.79 -7.89 -80.35
CA LEU A 290 -19.20 -6.97 -79.28
C LEU A 290 -19.95 -7.70 -78.15
N ALA A 291 -20.79 -8.68 -78.46
CA ALA A 291 -21.50 -9.48 -77.46
C ALA A 291 -20.52 -10.37 -76.67
N VAL A 292 -19.54 -10.98 -77.33
CA VAL A 292 -18.46 -11.75 -76.67
C VAL A 292 -17.57 -10.84 -75.82
N GLU A 293 -17.22 -9.64 -76.28
CA GLU A 293 -16.46 -8.67 -75.49
C GLU A 293 -17.27 -8.15 -74.28
N LEU A 294 -18.56 -7.86 -74.46
CA LEU A 294 -19.46 -7.52 -73.36
C LEU A 294 -19.53 -8.64 -72.32
N HIS A 295 -19.67 -9.90 -72.77
CA HIS A 295 -19.73 -11.03 -71.85
C HIS A 295 -18.42 -11.18 -71.07
N ARG A 296 -17.26 -11.11 -71.76
CA ARG A 296 -15.94 -11.15 -71.11
C ARG A 296 -15.78 -10.00 -70.10
N VAL A 297 -16.21 -8.78 -70.44
CA VAL A 297 -16.17 -7.64 -69.51
C VAL A 297 -17.13 -7.82 -68.33
N THR A 298 -18.28 -8.47 -68.51
CA THR A 298 -19.16 -8.83 -67.38
C THR A 298 -18.56 -9.92 -66.51
N GLU A 299 -17.90 -10.94 -67.08
CA GLU A 299 -17.17 -11.98 -66.34
C GLU A 299 -16.00 -11.37 -65.55
N ASP A 300 -15.20 -10.49 -66.17
CA ASP A 300 -14.12 -9.74 -65.52
C ASP A 300 -14.66 -8.85 -64.38
N LEU A 301 -15.81 -8.19 -64.59
CA LEU A 301 -16.49 -7.38 -63.57
C LEU A 301 -17.04 -8.23 -62.41
N GLU A 302 -17.57 -9.42 -62.69
CA GLU A 302 -18.02 -10.35 -61.65
C GLU A 302 -16.85 -10.95 -60.88
N HIS A 303 -15.76 -11.30 -61.57
CA HIS A 303 -14.54 -11.79 -60.95
C HIS A 303 -13.92 -10.74 -60.03
N THR A 304 -13.81 -9.49 -60.47
CA THR A 304 -13.30 -8.38 -59.64
C THR A 304 -14.25 -8.05 -58.47
N LYS A 305 -15.57 -8.11 -58.66
CA LYS A 305 -16.55 -8.00 -57.54
C LYS A 305 -16.36 -9.13 -56.52
N GLN A 306 -16.15 -10.36 -56.96
CA GLN A 306 -15.89 -11.51 -56.08
C GLN A 306 -14.57 -11.35 -55.31
N GLN A 307 -13.49 -10.94 -55.99
CA GLN A 307 -12.21 -10.61 -55.35
C GLN A 307 -12.37 -9.50 -54.29
N LEU A 308 -13.07 -8.41 -54.62
CA LEU A 308 -13.28 -7.29 -53.70
C LEU A 308 -14.09 -7.73 -52.47
N LYS A 309 -15.09 -8.60 -52.65
CA LYS A 309 -15.84 -9.22 -51.54
C LYS A 309 -14.95 -10.12 -50.68
N GLN A 310 -14.09 -10.94 -51.28
CA GLN A 310 -13.13 -11.78 -50.54
C GLN A 310 -12.18 -10.92 -49.69
N VAL A 311 -11.60 -9.86 -50.28
CA VAL A 311 -10.73 -8.91 -49.57
C VAL A 311 -11.49 -8.17 -48.46
N GLN A 312 -12.75 -7.81 -48.68
CA GLN A 312 -13.59 -7.18 -47.66
C GLN A 312 -13.87 -8.12 -46.48
N ASP A 313 -14.13 -9.39 -46.73
CA ASP A 313 -14.36 -10.39 -45.68
C ASP A 313 -13.06 -10.79 -44.96
N GLU A 314 -11.90 -10.80 -45.65
CA GLU A 314 -10.60 -10.89 -44.99
C GLU A 314 -10.28 -9.67 -44.12
N LEU A 315 -10.61 -8.46 -44.57
CA LEU A 315 -10.43 -7.24 -43.79
C LEU A 315 -11.28 -7.24 -42.51
N LYS A 316 -12.53 -7.74 -42.58
CA LYS A 316 -13.38 -7.95 -41.40
C LYS A 316 -12.74 -8.93 -40.41
N ARG A 317 -12.32 -10.11 -40.88
CA ARG A 317 -11.62 -11.11 -40.03
C ARG A 317 -10.35 -10.57 -39.38
N ARG A 318 -9.58 -9.76 -40.12
CA ARG A 318 -8.39 -9.07 -39.57
C ARG A 318 -8.78 -8.01 -38.54
N GLY A 319 -9.87 -7.27 -38.75
CA GLY A 319 -10.42 -6.32 -37.77
C GLY A 319 -10.88 -6.99 -36.48
N GLU A 320 -11.60 -8.11 -36.58
CA GLU A 320 -12.02 -8.94 -35.46
C GLU A 320 -10.81 -9.49 -34.67
N ALA A 321 -9.79 -10.01 -35.37
CA ALA A 321 -8.55 -10.47 -34.75
C ALA A 321 -7.74 -9.34 -34.10
N LEU A 322 -7.75 -8.13 -34.67
CA LEU A 322 -7.14 -6.94 -34.06
C LEU A 322 -7.90 -6.51 -32.79
N LEU A 323 -9.23 -6.57 -32.77
CA LEU A 323 -10.03 -6.27 -31.57
C LEU A 323 -9.79 -7.30 -30.46
N ASP A 324 -9.74 -8.60 -30.78
CA ASP A 324 -9.45 -9.68 -29.83
C ASP A 324 -8.01 -9.62 -29.29
N THR A 325 -7.02 -9.30 -30.12
CA THR A 325 -5.64 -9.09 -29.64
C THR A 325 -5.49 -7.80 -28.82
N THR A 326 -6.24 -6.74 -29.16
CA THR A 326 -6.26 -5.48 -28.37
C THR A 326 -6.94 -5.67 -27.01
N SER A 327 -8.04 -6.43 -26.92
CA SER A 327 -8.70 -6.72 -25.64
C SER A 327 -7.81 -7.59 -24.75
N LYS A 328 -7.17 -8.62 -25.31
CA LYS A 328 -6.16 -9.44 -24.61
C LYS A 328 -4.98 -8.61 -24.11
N LEU A 329 -4.45 -7.71 -24.94
CA LEU A 329 -3.39 -6.79 -24.54
C LEU A 329 -3.82 -5.90 -23.36
N SER A 330 -5.02 -5.32 -23.42
CA SER A 330 -5.57 -4.48 -22.34
C SER A 330 -5.73 -5.24 -21.01
N VAL A 331 -6.16 -6.50 -21.05
CA VAL A 331 -6.23 -7.37 -19.87
C VAL A 331 -4.83 -7.65 -19.32
N CYS A 332 -3.89 -8.08 -20.16
CA CYS A 332 -2.51 -8.33 -19.73
C CYS A 332 -1.82 -7.05 -19.20
N GLU A 333 -2.11 -5.87 -19.73
CA GLU A 333 -1.62 -4.58 -19.21
C GLU A 333 -2.20 -4.26 -17.82
N ALA A 334 -3.46 -4.61 -17.57
CA ALA A 334 -4.10 -4.45 -16.26
C ALA A 334 -3.55 -5.45 -15.22
N GLU A 335 -3.41 -6.73 -15.59
CA GLU A 335 -2.77 -7.77 -14.76
C GLU A 335 -1.33 -7.37 -14.41
N LEU A 336 -0.55 -6.95 -15.40
CA LEU A 336 0.84 -6.52 -15.21
C LEU A 336 0.96 -5.23 -14.38
N ARG A 337 -0.07 -4.38 -14.38
CA ARG A 337 -0.18 -3.24 -13.45
C ARG A 337 -0.46 -3.72 -12.02
N GLY A 338 -1.42 -4.61 -11.83
CA GLY A 338 -1.73 -5.23 -10.53
C GLY A 338 -0.50 -5.89 -9.90
N VAL A 339 0.21 -6.74 -10.65
CA VAL A 339 1.44 -7.41 -10.19
C VAL A 339 2.57 -6.41 -9.87
N ARG A 340 2.67 -5.30 -10.60
CA ARG A 340 3.62 -4.22 -10.26
C ARG A 340 3.26 -3.56 -8.93
N GLU A 341 2.00 -3.18 -8.75
CA GLU A 341 1.52 -2.58 -7.50
C GLU A 341 1.66 -3.53 -6.30
N GLU A 342 1.39 -4.83 -6.47
CA GLU A 342 1.61 -5.85 -5.41
C GLU A 342 3.08 -5.99 -5.04
N ARG A 343 3.98 -6.04 -6.03
CA ARG A 343 5.43 -6.04 -5.81
C ARG A 343 5.89 -4.76 -5.10
N ASP A 344 5.33 -3.61 -5.48
CA ASP A 344 5.75 -2.32 -4.93
C ASP A 344 5.26 -2.18 -3.48
N ARG A 345 4.01 -2.54 -3.16
CA ARG A 345 3.53 -2.70 -1.78
C ARG A 345 4.41 -3.64 -0.95
N ALA A 346 4.77 -4.80 -1.51
CA ALA A 346 5.61 -5.77 -0.82
C ALA A 346 7.07 -5.31 -0.63
N ARG A 347 7.53 -4.32 -1.40
CA ARG A 347 8.82 -3.64 -1.16
C ARG A 347 8.68 -2.61 -0.05
N ASP A 348 7.65 -1.78 -0.10
CA ASP A 348 7.36 -0.77 0.93
C ASP A 348 7.22 -1.44 2.31
N ASP A 349 6.46 -2.56 2.40
CA ASP A 349 6.32 -3.37 3.62
C ASP A 349 7.67 -3.92 4.16
N ILE A 350 8.61 -4.26 3.26
CA ILE A 350 9.96 -4.74 3.62
C ILE A 350 10.83 -3.57 4.07
N GLU A 351 10.81 -2.44 3.36
CA GLU A 351 11.57 -1.24 3.72
C GLU A 351 11.10 -0.68 5.08
N ASP A 352 9.79 -0.58 5.33
CA ASP A 352 9.24 -0.22 6.64
C ASP A 352 9.63 -1.25 7.72
N SER A 353 9.66 -2.55 7.40
CA SER A 353 10.11 -3.59 8.34
C SER A 353 11.61 -3.51 8.65
N GLU A 354 12.44 -3.10 7.69
CA GLU A 354 13.88 -2.90 7.88
C GLU A 354 14.16 -1.62 8.66
N LEU A 355 13.48 -0.51 8.36
CA LEU A 355 13.54 0.73 9.13
C LEU A 355 13.14 0.50 10.61
N ASN A 356 12.04 -0.23 10.85
CA ASN A 356 11.62 -0.61 12.21
C ASN A 356 12.67 -1.47 12.93
N ARG A 357 13.39 -2.36 12.22
CA ARG A 357 14.49 -3.15 12.81
C ARG A 357 15.69 -2.29 13.15
N ASP A 358 16.09 -1.38 12.26
CA ASP A 358 17.20 -0.46 12.47
C ASP A 358 16.92 0.51 13.63
N GLU A 359 15.68 0.99 13.78
CA GLU A 359 15.27 1.76 14.95
C GLU A 359 15.40 0.95 16.26
N VAL A 360 14.96 -0.32 16.27
CA VAL A 360 15.10 -1.20 17.43
C VAL A 360 16.57 -1.49 17.75
N ILE A 361 17.42 -1.68 16.73
CA ILE A 361 18.87 -1.87 16.90
C ILE A 361 19.52 -0.59 17.45
N ALA A 362 19.16 0.58 16.93
CA ALA A 362 19.65 1.86 17.41
C ALA A 362 19.25 2.12 18.87
N GLN A 363 18.00 1.81 19.25
CA GLN A 363 17.53 1.88 20.63
C GLN A 363 18.31 0.90 21.54
N ALA A 364 18.56 -0.33 21.09
CA ALA A 364 19.34 -1.31 21.83
C ALA A 364 20.80 -0.86 22.06
N TYR A 365 21.44 -0.26 21.05
CA TYR A 365 22.77 0.34 21.22
C TYR A 365 22.75 1.54 22.17
N ALA A 366 21.77 2.44 22.10
CA ALA A 366 21.64 3.56 23.02
C ALA A 366 21.48 3.11 24.49
N VAL A 367 20.68 2.07 24.74
CA VAL A 367 20.50 1.47 26.07
C VAL A 367 21.80 0.81 26.57
N ARG A 368 22.50 0.04 25.71
CA ARG A 368 23.81 -0.55 26.02
C ARG A 368 24.81 0.54 26.39
N ASP A 369 24.91 1.60 25.61
CA ASP A 369 25.92 2.64 25.79
C ASP A 369 25.62 3.48 27.04
N GLN A 370 24.34 3.71 27.35
CA GLN A 370 23.92 4.29 28.64
C GLN A 370 24.29 3.37 29.82
N ALA A 371 24.12 2.05 29.71
CA ALA A 371 24.51 1.10 30.74
C ALA A 371 26.04 1.06 30.94
N VAL A 372 26.82 1.07 29.86
CA VAL A 372 28.29 1.17 29.90
C VAL A 372 28.73 2.49 30.55
N ALA A 373 28.10 3.62 30.22
CA ALA A 373 28.39 4.91 30.85
C ALA A 373 28.10 4.90 32.36
N ARG A 374 27.00 4.26 32.80
CA ARG A 374 26.69 4.06 34.23
C ARG A 374 27.74 3.16 34.92
N LYS A 375 28.15 2.05 34.29
CA LYS A 375 29.20 1.15 34.80
C LYS A 375 30.52 1.90 35.00
N ASN A 376 30.98 2.60 33.96
CA ASN A 376 32.23 3.35 33.99
C ASN A 376 32.21 4.45 35.07
N ARG A 377 31.07 5.10 35.28
CA ARG A 377 30.89 6.08 36.37
C ARG A 377 31.07 5.45 37.75
N ALA A 378 30.40 4.32 37.99
CA ALA A 378 30.52 3.57 39.25
C ALA A 378 31.94 3.04 39.47
N GLU A 379 32.64 2.61 38.42
CA GLU A 379 34.04 2.19 38.49
C GLU A 379 34.99 3.34 38.86
N VAL A 380 34.76 4.55 38.34
CA VAL A 380 35.52 5.76 38.72
C VAL A 380 35.23 6.16 40.17
N GLU A 381 33.98 6.08 40.63
CA GLU A 381 33.60 6.36 42.02
C GLU A 381 34.19 5.31 42.99
N LEU A 382 34.22 4.03 42.59
CA LEU A 382 34.87 2.95 43.35
C LEU A 382 36.39 3.14 43.41
N ALA A 383 37.04 3.53 42.31
CA ALA A 383 38.47 3.84 42.30
C ALA A 383 38.79 5.03 43.22
N ARG A 384 37.95 6.08 43.22
CA ARG A 384 38.10 7.24 44.08
C ARG A 384 37.97 6.89 45.56
N THR A 385 36.90 6.22 45.96
CA THR A 385 36.70 5.78 47.35
C THR A 385 37.82 4.84 47.83
N ARG A 386 38.36 3.98 46.95
CA ARG A 386 39.55 3.16 47.26
C ARG A 386 40.81 4.00 47.50
N ILE A 387 41.01 5.09 46.75
CA ILE A 387 42.10 6.04 47.00
C ILE A 387 41.90 6.75 48.34
N ASP A 388 40.69 7.23 48.62
CA ASP A 388 40.36 7.92 49.87
C ASP A 388 40.64 7.00 51.10
N VAL A 389 40.25 5.72 51.03
CA VAL A 389 40.55 4.72 52.07
C VAL A 389 42.06 4.50 52.25
N LEU A 390 42.83 4.41 51.16
CA LEU A 390 44.28 4.27 51.23
C LEU A 390 44.95 5.50 51.85
N GLN A 391 44.47 6.71 51.52
CA GLN A 391 44.96 7.96 52.09
C GLN A 391 44.68 8.06 53.59
N VAL A 392 43.45 7.77 54.03
CA VAL A 392 43.08 7.76 55.45
C VAL A 392 43.88 6.69 56.22
N ASN A 393 44.15 5.54 55.62
CA ASN A 393 44.99 4.51 56.24
C ASN A 393 46.47 4.97 56.38
N SER A 394 47.03 5.70 55.40
CA SER A 394 48.36 6.31 55.55
C SER A 394 48.39 7.31 56.71
N GLN A 395 47.40 8.21 56.78
CA GLN A 395 47.28 9.18 57.87
C GLN A 395 47.14 8.51 59.25
N LEU A 396 46.40 7.40 59.34
CA LEU A 396 46.29 6.60 60.56
C LEU A 396 47.63 5.98 60.96
N MET A 397 48.38 5.41 60.01
CA MET A 397 49.71 4.85 60.25
C MET A 397 50.71 5.92 60.72
N GLU A 398 50.67 7.11 60.12
CA GLU A 398 51.47 8.27 60.53
C GLU A 398 51.11 8.72 61.96
N ALA A 399 49.83 8.80 62.30
CA ALA A 399 49.37 9.15 63.66
C ALA A 399 49.76 8.08 64.70
N ILE A 400 49.69 6.79 64.36
CA ILE A 400 50.16 5.70 65.23
C ILE A 400 51.67 5.81 65.45
N GLN A 401 52.45 6.07 64.38
CA GLN A 401 53.90 6.23 64.48
C GLN A 401 54.28 7.42 65.38
N GLN A 402 53.63 8.57 65.21
CA GLN A 402 53.82 9.74 66.08
C GLN A 402 53.47 9.42 67.55
N LYS A 403 52.38 8.68 67.79
CA LYS A 403 51.98 8.25 69.14
C LYS A 403 53.03 7.34 69.79
N ILE A 404 53.63 6.41 69.02
CA ILE A 404 54.70 5.53 69.49
C ILE A 404 55.98 6.33 69.80
N GLU A 405 56.32 7.31 68.96
CA GLU A 405 57.48 8.18 69.21
C GLU A 405 57.29 9.04 70.47
N LEU A 406 56.08 9.55 70.71
CA LEU A 406 55.75 10.28 71.94
C LEU A 406 55.74 9.36 73.18
N SER A 407 55.27 8.11 73.08
CA SER A 407 55.32 7.19 74.22
C SER A 407 56.76 6.79 74.57
N GLN A 408 57.62 6.58 73.56
CA GLN A 408 59.06 6.35 73.78
C GLN A 408 59.76 7.55 74.42
N GLN A 409 59.39 8.78 74.04
CA GLN A 409 59.90 10.00 74.68
C GLN A 409 59.45 10.12 76.14
N LEU A 410 58.21 9.73 76.45
CA LEU A 410 57.69 9.68 77.83
C LEU A 410 58.40 8.61 78.67
N GLU A 411 58.61 7.41 78.12
CA GLU A 411 59.38 6.35 78.79
C GLU A 411 60.82 6.79 79.09
N GLN A 412 61.50 7.42 78.12
CA GLN A 412 62.84 8.00 78.35
C GLN A 412 62.81 9.06 79.45
N TRP A 413 61.84 9.96 79.44
CA TRP A 413 61.72 11.00 80.47
C TRP A 413 61.40 10.43 81.86
N GLN A 414 60.61 9.36 81.94
CA GLN A 414 60.38 8.60 83.18
C GLN A 414 61.68 7.96 83.70
N MET A 415 62.48 7.35 82.82
CA MET A 415 63.78 6.79 83.19
C MET A 415 64.75 7.85 83.69
N ASP A 416 64.83 9.00 83.01
CA ASP A 416 65.68 10.13 83.41
C ASP A 416 65.25 10.70 84.78
N MET A 417 63.93 10.85 84.99
CA MET A 417 63.38 11.28 86.28
C MET A 417 63.63 10.27 87.41
N GLN A 418 63.49 8.96 87.15
CA GLN A 418 63.80 7.94 88.13
C GLN A 418 65.29 7.95 88.50
N ALA A 419 66.20 8.13 87.53
CA ALA A 419 67.62 8.26 87.80
C ALA A 419 67.94 9.49 88.66
N LEU A 420 67.30 10.64 88.40
CA LEU A 420 67.44 11.84 89.25
C LEU A 420 66.92 11.61 90.68
N ILE A 421 65.84 10.87 90.86
CA ILE A 421 65.31 10.50 92.18
C ILE A 421 66.29 9.55 92.90
N ASP A 422 66.78 8.51 92.22
CA ASP A 422 67.74 7.55 92.77
C ASP A 422 69.03 8.23 93.20
N ASP A 423 69.55 9.17 92.40
CA ASP A 423 70.74 9.95 92.73
C ASP A 423 70.50 10.95 93.87
N HIS A 424 69.30 11.56 93.94
CA HIS A 424 68.92 12.35 95.10
C HIS A 424 68.89 11.51 96.38
N VAL A 425 68.25 10.33 96.34
CA VAL A 425 68.18 9.39 97.46
C VAL A 425 69.57 8.93 97.89
N LYS A 426 70.45 8.53 96.95
CA LYS A 426 71.86 8.19 97.23
C LYS A 426 72.58 9.35 97.92
N SER A 427 72.46 10.58 97.40
CA SER A 427 73.12 11.75 97.96
C SER A 427 72.65 12.12 99.38
N LYS A 428 71.43 11.71 99.77
CA LYS A 428 70.86 11.93 101.10
C LYS A 428 71.15 10.79 102.09
N LEU A 429 71.35 9.56 101.59
CA LEU A 429 71.70 8.39 102.40
C LEU A 429 73.21 8.25 102.65
N THR A 430 74.06 8.92 101.87
CA THR A 430 75.50 9.07 102.20
C THR A 430 75.72 10.21 103.20
N PRO A 431 76.22 9.95 104.42
CA PRO A 431 76.53 10.99 105.39
C PRO A 431 77.81 11.76 104.98
N PRO A 432 77.95 13.04 105.39
CA PRO A 432 79.18 13.80 105.14
C PRO A 432 80.27 13.39 106.13
N SER A 433 81.12 12.43 105.74
CA SER A 433 82.44 12.25 106.36
C SER A 433 83.47 13.16 105.68
N ALA A 434 84.28 13.84 106.47
CA ALA A 434 85.29 14.78 105.97
C ALA A 434 86.48 14.07 105.30
N HIS A 435 87.17 14.81 104.42
CA HIS A 435 88.53 14.56 103.91
C HIS A 435 89.43 13.74 104.85
N ILE A 436 90.07 12.69 104.31
CA ILE A 436 91.49 12.64 103.84
C ILE A 436 91.51 11.53 102.75
N GLY A 437 92.15 11.60 101.57
CA GLY A 437 93.03 12.60 100.97
C GLY A 437 94.20 11.90 100.25
N ASN A 438 94.33 12.03 98.93
CA ASN A 438 95.62 11.97 98.20
C ASN A 438 95.48 12.25 96.70
N GLY A 439 96.49 12.90 96.11
CA GLY A 439 96.81 12.79 94.69
C GLY A 439 96.31 13.92 93.77
N ASN A 440 97.23 14.83 93.43
CA ASN A 440 97.32 15.61 92.19
C ASN A 440 96.03 16.05 91.46
N SER A 441 95.84 17.37 91.33
CA SER A 441 96.31 18.11 90.14
C SER A 441 96.02 19.61 90.28
N ASN A 442 96.85 20.46 89.67
CA ASN A 442 96.60 21.90 89.60
C ASN A 442 95.36 22.19 88.75
N GLU A 443 94.56 23.16 89.19
CA GLU A 443 93.47 23.72 88.41
C GLU A 443 93.94 24.30 87.07
N SER A 444 93.16 24.05 86.02
CA SER A 444 92.70 25.14 85.15
C SER A 444 91.37 24.75 84.52
N THR A 445 90.39 25.62 84.74
CA THR A 445 89.02 25.58 84.21
C THR A 445 88.94 25.40 82.70
N GLU A 446 88.05 24.54 82.21
CA GLU A 446 87.26 24.87 81.02
C GLU A 446 85.89 24.17 80.99
N VAL A 447 84.87 24.90 80.55
CA VAL A 447 83.49 24.41 80.40
C VAL A 447 83.38 23.60 79.11
N THR A 448 82.95 22.34 79.17
CA THR A 448 82.56 21.58 77.97
C THR A 448 81.26 20.82 78.18
N ALA A 449 80.25 21.15 77.36
CA ALA A 449 78.98 20.43 77.31
C ALA A 449 79.16 19.01 76.72
N PRO A 450 78.38 18.01 77.17
CA PRO A 450 78.46 16.66 76.62
C PRO A 450 77.88 16.62 75.19
N VAL A 451 78.77 16.46 74.22
CA VAL A 451 78.43 16.30 72.80
C VAL A 451 77.50 15.11 72.59
N ARG A 452 76.39 15.36 71.88
CA ARG A 452 75.41 14.39 71.40
C ARG A 452 76.09 13.26 70.61
N LYS A 453 76.27 12.08 71.24
CA LYS A 453 76.84 10.89 70.58
C LYS A 453 75.90 10.37 69.48
N LYS A 454 76.19 10.77 68.24
CA LYS A 454 75.53 10.30 67.02
C LYS A 454 75.98 8.86 66.73
N ARG A 455 75.15 7.85 67.02
CA ARG A 455 75.41 6.46 66.63
C ARG A 455 74.62 6.10 65.37
N SER A 456 75.22 6.34 64.20
CA SER A 456 74.77 5.70 62.96
C SER A 456 75.46 4.35 62.80
N THR A 457 74.70 3.27 62.64
CA THR A 457 74.66 2.42 61.42
C THR A 457 73.85 1.16 61.72
N GLY A 458 72.73 1.00 61.01
CA GLY A 458 71.86 -0.17 61.09
C GLY A 458 71.04 -0.34 59.81
N SER A 459 71.67 -0.11 58.65
CA SER A 459 71.03 -0.27 57.35
C SER A 459 71.25 -1.70 56.83
N SER A 460 70.20 -2.52 56.83
CA SER A 460 69.92 -3.51 55.77
C SER A 460 68.76 -4.45 56.14
N LYS A 461 67.57 -4.18 55.61
CA LYS A 461 66.97 -5.01 54.54
C LYS A 461 65.61 -4.47 54.10
N LYS A 462 65.57 -3.97 52.86
CA LYS A 462 64.34 -3.92 52.06
C LYS A 462 64.11 -5.33 51.50
N MET A 463 62.98 -5.96 51.80
CA MET A 463 62.44 -7.23 51.29
C MET A 463 61.24 -7.56 52.20
N PHE A 464 60.00 -7.87 51.79
CA PHE A 464 59.31 -8.02 50.50
C PHE A 464 58.02 -7.16 50.59
N GLY A 465 57.44 -6.59 49.54
CA GLY A 465 56.84 -7.30 48.41
C GLY A 465 55.34 -7.49 48.65
N TYR A 466 54.53 -6.48 48.30
CA TYR A 466 53.06 -6.60 48.32
C TYR A 466 52.64 -7.67 47.31
N SER A 467 52.20 -8.82 47.80
CA SER A 467 51.62 -9.86 46.95
C SER A 467 50.24 -9.39 46.49
N ILE A 468 50.18 -8.88 45.26
CA ILE A 468 48.91 -8.52 44.61
C ILE A 468 48.19 -9.83 44.29
N PHE A 469 47.25 -10.22 45.13
CA PHE A 469 46.22 -11.18 44.74
C PHE A 469 45.29 -10.49 43.74
N TYR A 470 45.64 -10.60 42.45
CA TYR A 470 44.68 -10.49 41.36
C TYR A 470 43.64 -11.59 41.56
N VAL A 471 42.42 -11.21 41.95
CA VAL A 471 41.25 -12.04 41.69
C VAL A 471 40.87 -11.77 40.24
N GLU A 472 41.38 -12.60 39.32
CA GLU A 472 40.87 -12.62 37.96
C GLU A 472 39.41 -13.05 37.97
N TYR A 473 38.50 -12.09 37.88
CA TYR A 473 37.13 -12.38 37.47
C TYR A 473 37.15 -12.64 35.96
N SER A 474 37.24 -13.93 35.61
CA SER A 474 37.18 -14.41 34.25
C SER A 474 35.83 -14.06 33.62
N MET A 475 35.77 -12.95 32.88
CA MET A 475 34.68 -12.69 31.94
C MET A 475 34.82 -13.65 30.74
N SER A 476 34.12 -14.77 30.80
CA SER A 476 33.93 -15.63 29.63
C SER A 476 33.20 -14.84 28.54
N PRO A 477 33.74 -14.76 27.30
CA PRO A 477 33.01 -14.17 26.20
C PRO A 477 31.95 -15.16 25.69
N SER A 478 30.67 -14.77 25.78
CA SER A 478 29.60 -15.49 25.11
C SER A 478 29.80 -15.50 23.59
N ARG A 479 29.59 -16.68 22.99
CA ARG A 479 29.11 -16.79 21.61
C ARG A 479 27.59 -16.92 21.62
#